data_AF-A0A7W5Y500-F1
#
_entry.id   AF-A0A7W5Y500-F1
#
_cell.length_a   1.000
_cell.length_b   1.000
_cell.length_c   1.000
_cell.angle_alpha   90.00
_cell.angle_beta   90.00
_cell.angle_gamma   90.00
#
_symmetry.space_group_name_H-M   'P 1'
#
loop_
_entity.id
_entity.type
_entity.pdbx_description
1 polymer ?
#
loop_
_entity_poly.entity_id
_entity_poly.type
_entity_poly.pdbx_seq_one_letter_code
_entity_poly.pdbx_strand_id
1 'polypeptide(L)'
;MKSGKRLGAIMLAAVGSLAFLAAPAEAARGNVLFTNSATGLTTFIADPPPGCHRTGEFDTVRNSTDVAIVVHQDAYCRVGSVVVQPGTTQVQVGARLSVVIPR
;
A
#
# COMPACT_ATOMS: atom_id res chain seq x y z
N MET A 1 -51.88 -6.16 -50.09
CA MET A 1 -50.50 -6.59 -50.41
C MET A 1 -49.53 -5.48 -49.99
N LYS A 2 -48.30 -5.85 -49.54
CA LYS A 2 -47.20 -5.07 -48.91
C LYS A 2 -47.46 -4.67 -47.45
N SER A 3 -46.87 -5.25 -46.39
CA SER A 3 -45.54 -5.83 -46.06
C SER A 3 -44.42 -4.81 -45.77
N GLY A 4 -44.05 -4.73 -44.48
CA GLY A 4 -42.66 -4.61 -43.98
C GLY A 4 -42.13 -3.18 -43.81
N LYS A 5 -41.23 -2.85 -42.87
CA LYS A 5 -40.28 -3.64 -42.09
C LYS A 5 -39.85 -2.86 -40.83
N ARG A 6 -39.81 -3.57 -39.70
CA ARG A 6 -38.76 -3.65 -38.66
C ARG A 6 -38.05 -2.35 -38.23
N LEU A 7 -38.35 -1.95 -36.98
CA LEU A 7 -37.49 -1.17 -36.08
C LEU A 7 -36.14 -1.86 -35.91
N GLY A 8 -35.05 -1.10 -35.99
CA GLY A 8 -33.73 -1.59 -35.59
C GLY A 8 -32.59 -0.76 -36.15
N ALA A 9 -32.11 0.19 -35.36
CA ALA A 9 -30.72 0.65 -35.35
C ALA A 9 -30.54 1.77 -34.31
N ILE A 10 -29.43 1.96 -33.60
CA ILE A 10 -28.17 1.24 -33.43
C ILE A 10 -27.57 1.83 -32.14
N MET A 11 -26.98 0.96 -31.32
CA MET A 11 -26.07 1.17 -30.18
C MET A 11 -25.85 2.59 -29.59
N LEU A 12 -26.20 2.70 -28.30
CA LEU A 12 -25.62 3.70 -27.39
C LEU A 12 -24.13 3.41 -27.12
N ALA A 13 -23.36 4.49 -27.26
CA ALA A 13 -22.17 4.90 -26.52
C ALA A 13 -21.49 3.90 -25.57
N ALA A 14 -20.21 3.63 -25.84
CA ALA A 14 -19.22 3.35 -24.79
C ALA A 14 -17.86 3.92 -25.23
N VAL A 15 -17.64 5.20 -24.97
CA VAL A 15 -16.29 5.78 -25.00
C VAL A 15 -15.57 5.17 -23.80
N GLY A 16 -14.68 4.22 -24.08
CA GLY A 16 -13.86 3.55 -23.09
C GLY A 16 -12.91 4.53 -22.44
N SER A 17 -13.31 5.10 -21.31
CA SER A 17 -12.39 5.79 -20.40
C SER A 17 -11.45 4.75 -19.83
N LEU A 18 -10.22 4.70 -20.36
CA LEU A 18 -9.08 4.06 -19.72
C LEU A 18 -8.90 4.73 -18.36
N ALA A 19 -9.51 4.15 -17.32
CA ALA A 19 -9.25 4.52 -15.95
C ALA A 19 -7.81 4.10 -15.65
N PHE A 20 -6.87 5.02 -15.84
CA PHE A 20 -5.59 4.96 -15.17
C PHE A 20 -5.89 4.92 -13.68
N LEU A 21 -5.78 3.73 -13.10
CA LEU A 21 -5.67 3.53 -11.67
C LEU A 21 -4.38 4.23 -11.24
N ALA A 22 -4.45 5.54 -11.03
CA ALA A 22 -3.39 6.29 -10.42
C ALA A 22 -3.16 5.65 -9.06
N ALA A 23 -2.02 4.98 -8.89
CA ALA A 23 -1.55 4.61 -7.57
C ALA A 23 -1.60 5.88 -6.71
N PRO A 24 -2.05 5.81 -5.45
CA PRO A 24 -2.14 7.00 -4.60
C PRO A 24 -0.77 7.70 -4.62
N ALA A 25 -0.76 9.01 -4.86
CA ALA A 25 0.47 9.81 -5.03
C ALA A 25 1.46 9.65 -3.86
N GLU A 26 0.98 9.17 -2.72
CA GLU A 26 1.75 8.87 -1.52
C GLU A 26 2.60 7.59 -1.61
N ALA A 27 2.33 6.66 -2.54
CA ALA A 27 3.12 5.44 -2.76
C ALA A 27 4.46 5.73 -3.49
N ALA A 28 4.58 6.87 -4.17
CA ALA A 28 5.76 7.20 -4.97
C ALA A 28 6.86 7.92 -4.16
N ARG A 29 6.68 8.16 -2.85
CA ARG A 29 7.71 8.84 -2.04
C ARG A 29 8.87 7.91 -1.70
N GLY A 30 8.69 6.59 -1.86
CA GLY A 30 9.72 5.58 -1.63
C GLY A 30 10.18 5.55 -0.18
N ASN A 31 9.31 5.83 0.80
CA ASN A 31 9.71 5.88 2.19
C ASN A 31 8.72 5.20 3.13
N VAL A 32 9.23 4.83 4.30
CA VAL A 32 8.44 4.24 5.38
C VAL A 32 8.71 5.02 6.67
N LEU A 33 7.64 5.37 7.37
CA LEU A 33 7.71 6.02 8.68
C LEU A 33 7.11 5.10 9.74
N PHE A 34 7.85 4.88 10.81
CA PHE A 34 7.45 4.12 11.98
C PHE A 34 7.27 5.08 13.15
N THR A 35 6.19 4.91 13.90
CA THR A 35 5.89 5.74 15.08
C THR A 35 5.60 4.86 16.28
N ASN A 36 6.24 5.19 17.40
CA ASN A 36 5.90 4.68 18.71
C ASN A 36 4.95 5.68 19.38
N SER A 37 3.68 5.35 19.49
CA SER A 37 2.63 6.21 20.04
C SER A 37 2.80 6.44 21.55
N ALA A 38 3.46 5.52 22.26
CA ALA A 38 3.70 5.67 23.70
C ALA A 38 4.79 6.70 24.02
N THR A 39 5.82 6.80 23.18
CA THR A 39 6.97 7.70 23.39
C THR A 39 6.99 8.90 22.44
N GLY A 40 6.21 8.88 21.37
CA GLY A 40 6.24 9.86 20.27
C GLY A 40 7.46 9.72 19.35
N LEU A 41 8.33 8.72 19.56
CA LEU A 41 9.50 8.52 18.73
C LEU A 41 9.11 8.09 17.32
N THR A 42 9.77 8.68 16.33
CA THR A 42 9.57 8.36 14.92
C THR A 42 10.88 7.88 14.30
N THR A 43 10.80 6.84 13.47
CA THR A 43 11.91 6.33 12.66
C THR A 43 11.52 6.42 11.20
N PHE A 44 12.38 7.03 10.39
CA PHE A 44 12.14 7.23 8.97
C PHE A 44 13.19 6.48 8.16
N ILE A 45 12.75 5.71 7.18
CA ILE A 45 13.64 5.04 6.22
C ILE A 45 13.25 5.48 4.81
N ALA A 46 14.16 6.19 4.14
CA ALA A 46 14.03 6.55 2.74
C ALA A 46 14.66 5.48 1.85
N ASP A 47 13.98 5.18 0.75
CA ASP A 47 14.34 4.19 -0.28
C ASP A 47 14.91 2.91 0.34
N PRO A 48 14.14 2.21 1.18
CA PRO A 48 14.67 1.12 1.95
C PRO A 48 15.03 -0.05 1.01
N PRO A 49 16.27 -0.56 1.04
CA PRO A 49 16.63 -1.68 0.17
C PRO A 49 15.88 -2.97 0.60
N PRO A 50 15.69 -3.93 -0.31
CA PRO A 50 15.09 -5.22 0.03
C PRO A 50 15.83 -5.93 1.16
N GLY A 51 15.08 -6.47 2.12
CA GLY A 51 15.65 -7.19 3.26
C GLY A 51 14.90 -6.97 4.57
N CYS A 52 15.41 -7.61 5.64
CA CYS A 52 14.94 -7.41 7.00
C CYS A 52 15.71 -6.25 7.65
N HIS A 53 14.98 -5.27 8.16
CA HIS A 53 15.51 -4.11 8.84
C HIS A 53 15.03 -4.10 10.27
N ARG A 54 15.97 -4.04 11.22
CA ARG A 54 15.66 -3.83 12.62
C ARG A 54 15.38 -2.34 12.84
N THR A 55 14.35 -2.06 13.64
CA THR A 55 13.97 -0.70 14.02
C THR A 55 14.01 -0.56 15.55
N GLY A 56 13.69 0.63 16.06
CA GLY A 56 13.16 0.75 17.42
C GLY A 56 11.77 0.14 17.52
N GLU A 57 11.22 0.03 18.74
CA GLU A 57 9.82 -0.37 18.92
C GLU A 57 8.87 0.64 18.28
N PHE A 58 7.88 0.18 17.53
CA PHE A 58 6.82 1.00 16.95
C PHE A 58 5.48 0.28 17.01
N ASP A 59 4.39 1.04 16.94
CA ASP A 59 3.02 0.49 16.88
C ASP A 59 2.20 1.03 15.69
N THR A 60 2.72 2.04 15.01
CA THR A 60 2.07 2.72 13.90
C THR A 60 3.04 2.84 12.72
N VAL A 61 2.53 2.64 11.51
CA VAL A 61 3.32 2.63 10.27
C VAL A 61 2.63 3.47 9.20
N ARG A 62 3.42 4.21 8.43
CA ARG A 62 3.01 4.81 7.15
C ARG A 62 3.91 4.23 6.06
N ASN A 63 3.32 3.46 5.15
CA ASN A 63 4.03 2.90 4.02
C ASN A 63 3.76 3.75 2.78
N SER A 64 4.69 4.64 2.47
CA SER A 64 4.67 5.54 1.32
C SER A 64 5.57 5.01 0.18
N THR A 65 5.75 3.69 0.11
CA THR A 65 6.39 2.98 -1.01
C THR A 65 5.34 2.39 -1.96
N ASP A 66 5.79 1.88 -3.10
CA ASP A 66 4.98 1.18 -4.11
C ASP A 66 4.82 -0.32 -3.81
N VAL A 67 5.51 -0.85 -2.80
CA VAL A 67 5.46 -2.26 -2.40
C VAL A 67 4.80 -2.46 -1.04
N ALA A 68 4.16 -3.62 -0.85
CA ALA A 68 3.70 -4.02 0.47
C ALA A 68 4.90 -4.40 1.35
N ILE A 69 4.90 -3.94 2.60
CA ILE A 69 5.94 -4.27 3.59
C ILE A 69 5.36 -5.20 4.66
N VAL A 70 6.23 -5.96 5.34
CA VAL A 70 5.80 -6.87 6.42
C VAL A 70 6.48 -6.46 7.71
N VAL A 71 5.71 -6.16 8.75
CA VAL A 71 6.25 -5.76 10.06
C VAL A 71 6.15 -6.90 11.07
N HIS A 72 7.14 -7.06 11.93
CA HIS A 72 7.28 -8.23 12.81
C HIS A 72 7.42 -7.87 14.29
N GLN A 73 6.99 -8.77 15.18
CA GLN A 73 7.11 -8.56 16.65
C GLN A 73 8.54 -8.68 17.15
N ASP A 74 9.35 -9.52 16.51
CA ASP A 74 10.75 -9.69 16.88
C ASP A 74 11.69 -8.82 16.03
N ALA A 75 12.94 -8.70 16.46
CA ALA A 75 13.95 -7.88 15.80
C ALA A 75 14.58 -8.53 14.55
N TYR A 76 14.23 -9.78 14.22
CA TYR A 76 14.87 -10.60 13.19
C TYR A 76 13.90 -11.05 12.09
N CYS A 77 12.72 -10.44 12.01
CA CYS A 77 11.68 -10.71 11.01
C CYS A 77 11.22 -12.18 10.95
N ARG A 78 11.01 -12.84 12.09
CA ARG A 78 10.70 -14.28 12.14
C ARG A 78 9.28 -14.60 12.57
N VAL A 79 8.69 -13.80 13.44
CA VAL A 79 7.43 -14.12 14.12
C VAL A 79 6.50 -12.92 14.21
N GLY A 80 5.20 -13.22 14.35
CA GLY A 80 4.14 -12.23 14.55
C GLY A 80 4.16 -11.13 13.50
N SER A 81 3.66 -11.42 12.30
CA SER A 81 3.74 -10.49 11.17
C SER A 81 2.42 -9.80 10.85
N VAL A 82 2.50 -8.57 10.36
CA VAL A 82 1.37 -7.84 9.73
C VAL A 82 1.85 -7.27 8.40
N VAL A 83 1.03 -7.42 7.35
CA VAL A 83 1.29 -6.82 6.04
C VAL A 83 0.73 -5.40 6.02
N VAL A 84 1.54 -4.44 5.60
CA VAL A 84 1.15 -3.03 5.42
C VAL A 84 1.20 -2.70 3.93
N GLN A 85 0.03 -2.42 3.36
CA GLN A 85 -0.14 -2.14 1.94
C GLN A 85 0.57 -0.85 1.51
N PRO A 86 0.99 -0.74 0.24
CA PRO A 86 1.61 0.47 -0.29
C PRO A 86 0.64 1.67 -0.27
N GLY A 87 1.22 2.87 -0.25
CA GLY A 87 0.47 4.14 -0.25
C GLY A 87 -0.45 4.35 0.95
N THR A 88 -0.20 3.69 2.08
CA THR A 88 -1.00 3.83 3.29
C THR A 88 -0.51 5.02 4.11
N THR A 89 -1.43 5.87 4.57
CA THR A 89 -1.11 7.13 5.28
C THR A 89 -0.77 6.91 6.75
N GLN A 90 -1.47 6.01 7.44
CA GLN A 90 -1.18 5.63 8.83
C GLN A 90 -1.96 4.36 9.18
N VAL A 91 -1.26 3.32 9.65
CA VAL A 91 -1.83 2.02 10.00
C VAL A 91 -1.34 1.62 11.37
N GLN A 92 -2.26 1.32 12.29
CA GLN A 92 -1.90 0.68 13.56
C GLN A 92 -1.61 -0.80 13.33
N VAL A 93 -0.46 -1.24 13.79
CA VAL A 93 0.04 -2.62 13.63
C VAL A 93 0.30 -3.30 14.97
N GLY A 94 0.11 -2.60 16.10
CA GLY A 94 0.52 -3.07 17.43
C GLY A 94 2.05 -3.12 17.57
N ALA A 95 2.57 -3.51 18.73
CA ALA A 95 4.02 -3.48 18.97
C ALA A 95 4.82 -4.36 17.98
N ARG A 96 5.80 -3.75 17.30
CA ARG A 96 6.72 -4.36 16.33
C ARG A 96 8.15 -3.84 16.53
N LEU A 97 9.12 -4.61 16.05
CA LEU A 97 10.56 -4.33 16.21
C LEU A 97 11.36 -4.42 14.91
N SER A 98 10.76 -4.92 13.82
CA SER A 98 11.43 -5.02 12.53
C SER A 98 10.43 -4.99 11.36
N VAL A 99 10.97 -4.77 10.17
CA VAL A 99 10.25 -4.71 8.90
C VAL A 99 11.00 -5.46 7.81
N VAL A 100 10.28 -6.16 6.94
CA VAL A 100 10.77 -6.75 5.70
C VAL A 100 10.28 -5.93 4.52
N ILE A 101 11.23 -5.53 3.67
CA ILE A 101 10.97 -4.96 2.35
C ILE A 101 11.17 -6.08 1.32
N PRO A 102 10.15 -6.41 0.51
CA PRO A 102 10.26 -7.46 -0.50
C PRO A 102 11.23 -7.07 -1.62
N ARG A 103 11.69 -8.10 -2.35
CA ARG A 103 12.50 -7.97 -3.57
C ARG A 103 11.66 -7.51 -4.75
#